data_AF-A0A7K0W3J9-F1
#
_entry.id   AF-A0A7K0W3J9-F1
#
_cell.length_a   1.000
_cell.length_b   1.000
_cell.length_c   1.000
_cell.angle_alpha   90.00
_cell.angle_beta   90.00
_cell.angle_gamma   90.00
#
_symmetry.space_group_name_H-M   'P 1'
#
loop_
_entity.id
_entity.type
_entity.pdbx_description
1 polymer ?
#
loop_
_entity_poly.entity_id
_entity_poly.type
_entity_poly.pdbx_seq_one_letter_code
_entity_poly.pdbx_strand_id
1 'polypeptide(L)'
;LILTALIGLNKAHASAIEADLNACAQELGVDIATSFSAMQPESIAAKSGLLHIVALANPMKPDAVAAIAGAISEHGSNIERIHRTASYPITAVEFVVSGATQQEIHTQLSKISTEYSVDLAVQEGGLMRWAKKLVIMDVDSTLIAQEVIELLAAKAGVADQVIEITARAMRGEIDFEASLRQRVALLKGLPAQVLQDVRSEITLTPGARTLIRTLQRLGHTVAIVSGGFIEVIEPLIKELGIELYRANSLEIVDGLLTGTLLGPIIDRPAKAVALRDFAKIAGVAMEQTIAIGDGANDLDMITAAGLGIAFNAKPAVRAAADSAVSAPYLDSVLYLMGIAREDVEEADNQSLQA
;
A
#
# COMPACT_ATOMS: atom_id res chain seq x y z
N LEU A 1 32.43 -17.75 2.16
CA LEU A 1 31.56 -17.27 3.25
C LEU A 1 32.44 -16.53 4.25
N ILE A 2 32.03 -15.35 4.70
CA ILE A 2 32.74 -14.58 5.74
C ILE A 2 31.86 -14.61 6.99
N LEU A 3 32.40 -15.12 8.09
CA LEU A 3 31.75 -15.08 9.40
C LEU A 3 32.44 -13.98 10.23
N THR A 4 31.69 -12.96 10.61
CA THR A 4 32.20 -11.88 11.46
C THR A 4 31.63 -12.05 12.87
N ALA A 5 32.50 -12.11 13.87
CA ALA A 5 32.12 -12.21 15.28
C ALA A 5 32.72 -11.04 16.06
N LEU A 6 31.89 -10.31 16.80
CA LEU A 6 32.33 -9.29 17.76
C LEU A 6 32.27 -9.89 19.17
N ILE A 7 33.39 -9.87 19.89
CA ILE A 7 33.52 -10.49 21.21
C ILE A 7 34.03 -9.46 22.21
N GLY A 8 33.36 -9.35 23.36
CA GLY A 8 33.84 -8.56 24.49
C GLY A 8 34.92 -9.33 25.25
N LEU A 9 36.12 -8.75 25.38
CA LEU A 9 37.29 -9.42 25.93
C LEU A 9 38.05 -8.47 26.87
N ASN A 10 38.77 -9.02 27.85
CA ASN A 10 39.72 -8.23 28.62
C ASN A 10 40.92 -7.88 27.74
N LYS A 11 41.27 -6.59 27.64
CA LYS A 11 42.40 -6.09 26.85
C LYS A 11 43.73 -6.81 27.17
N ALA A 12 43.91 -7.28 28.40
CA ALA A 12 45.11 -8.00 28.81
C ALA A 12 45.33 -9.32 28.03
N HIS A 13 44.28 -9.89 27.42
CA HIS A 13 44.35 -11.17 26.72
C HIS A 13 44.51 -11.04 25.19
N ALA A 14 44.59 -9.82 24.64
CA ALA A 14 44.58 -9.61 23.19
C ALA A 14 45.66 -10.43 22.45
N SER A 15 46.90 -10.37 22.90
CA SER A 15 48.02 -11.09 22.26
C SER A 15 47.90 -12.61 22.34
N ALA A 16 47.34 -13.14 23.43
CA ALA A 16 47.13 -14.58 23.58
C ALA A 16 46.03 -15.07 22.63
N ILE A 17 44.93 -14.31 22.55
CA ILE A 17 43.81 -14.62 21.65
C ILE A 17 44.24 -14.55 20.18
N GLU A 18 45.06 -13.56 19.81
CA GLU A 18 45.60 -13.45 18.46
C GLU A 18 46.48 -14.66 18.09
N ALA A 19 47.31 -15.13 19.03
CA ALA A 19 48.11 -16.33 18.81
C ALA A 19 47.24 -17.59 18.64
N ASP A 20 46.23 -17.77 19.48
CA ASP A 20 45.32 -18.92 19.41
C ASP A 20 44.50 -18.91 18.12
N LEU A 21 44.01 -17.74 17.69
CA LEU A 21 43.26 -17.61 16.44
C LEU A 21 44.15 -17.85 15.21
N ASN A 22 45.41 -17.43 15.23
CA ASN A 22 46.36 -17.75 14.17
C ASN A 22 46.66 -19.25 14.09
N ALA A 23 46.80 -19.93 15.22
CA ALA A 23 46.97 -21.39 15.25
C ALA A 23 45.72 -22.10 14.71
N CYS A 24 44.54 -21.66 15.13
CA CYS A 24 43.25 -22.18 14.65
C CYS A 24 43.06 -21.96 13.14
N ALA A 25 43.44 -20.78 12.62
CA ALA A 25 43.45 -20.47 11.19
C ALA A 25 44.29 -21.47 10.39
N GLN A 26 45.49 -21.79 10.89
CA GLN A 26 46.37 -22.79 10.27
C GLN A 26 45.81 -24.21 10.34
N GLU A 27 45.26 -24.60 11.49
CA GLU A 27 44.69 -25.94 11.70
C GLU A 27 43.48 -26.20 10.80
N LEU A 28 42.59 -25.20 10.68
CA LEU A 28 41.36 -25.30 9.89
C LEU A 28 41.56 -24.94 8.41
N GLY A 29 42.71 -24.39 8.03
CA GLY A 29 43.00 -23.94 6.67
C GLY A 29 42.11 -22.78 6.23
N VAL A 30 41.80 -21.85 7.14
CA VAL A 30 40.96 -20.67 6.90
C VAL A 30 41.72 -19.39 7.20
N ASP A 31 41.36 -18.30 6.54
CA ASP A 31 41.90 -16.97 6.87
C ASP A 31 41.09 -16.36 8.03
N ILE A 32 41.78 -16.03 9.14
CA ILE A 32 41.18 -15.31 10.27
C ILE A 32 41.89 -13.96 10.40
N ALA A 33 41.13 -12.88 10.28
CA ALA A 33 41.61 -11.52 10.51
C ALA A 33 41.08 -11.00 11.85
N THR A 34 41.96 -10.49 12.71
CA THR A 34 41.60 -9.95 14.02
C THR A 34 41.89 -8.46 14.11
N SER A 35 40.98 -7.71 14.72
CA SER A 35 41.16 -6.29 15.03
C SER A 35 40.74 -6.03 16.47
N PHE A 36 41.67 -5.53 17.28
CA PHE A 36 41.42 -5.18 18.67
C PHE A 36 41.23 -3.67 18.79
N SER A 37 40.04 -3.24 19.21
CA SER A 37 39.76 -1.86 19.56
C SER A 37 39.37 -1.76 21.03
N ALA A 38 39.83 -0.69 21.69
CA ALA A 38 39.32 -0.34 23.01
C ALA A 38 37.98 0.37 22.81
N MET A 39 36.87 -0.34 22.99
CA MET A 39 35.56 0.30 23.11
C MET A 39 35.54 1.08 24.43
N GLN A 40 35.52 2.41 24.33
CA GLN A 40 34.82 3.19 25.35
C GLN A 40 33.39 2.64 25.42
N PRO A 41 32.70 2.69 26.57
CA PRO A 41 31.26 2.53 26.58
C PRO A 41 30.66 3.70 25.79
N GLU A 42 30.71 3.62 24.47
CA GLU A 42 29.76 4.30 23.63
C GLU A 42 28.43 3.83 24.15
N SER A 43 27.66 4.75 24.73
CA SER A 43 26.23 4.51 24.85
C SER A 43 25.81 4.01 23.47
N ILE A 44 25.13 2.87 23.40
CA ILE A 44 24.33 2.54 22.24
C ILE A 44 23.29 3.65 22.20
N ALA A 45 23.67 4.80 21.63
CA ALA A 45 22.81 5.95 21.54
C ALA A 45 21.66 5.45 20.69
N ALA A 46 20.46 5.47 21.26
CA ALA A 46 19.27 5.07 20.53
C ALA A 46 19.28 5.87 19.23
N LYS A 47 19.42 5.17 18.10
CA LYS A 47 19.47 5.81 16.80
C LYS A 47 18.18 6.60 16.63
N SER A 48 18.28 7.91 16.46
CA SER A 48 17.13 8.79 16.27
C SER A 48 16.79 8.89 14.78
N GLY A 49 15.52 9.11 14.47
CA GLY A 49 15.07 9.26 13.07
C GLY A 49 15.24 7.98 12.27
N LEU A 50 14.82 6.84 12.83
CA LEU A 50 14.79 5.58 12.10
C LEU A 50 13.66 5.63 11.07
N LEU A 51 14.01 5.42 9.80
CA LEU A 51 13.09 5.40 8.68
C LEU A 51 13.24 4.09 7.91
N HIS A 52 12.14 3.67 7.30
CA HIS A 52 12.07 2.56 6.37
C HIS A 52 11.66 3.09 5.02
N ILE A 53 12.57 3.01 4.05
CA ILE A 53 12.31 3.38 2.67
C ILE A 53 12.12 2.10 1.87
N VAL A 54 10.92 1.86 1.37
CA VAL A 54 10.63 0.69 0.54
C VAL A 54 10.55 1.13 -0.92
N ALA A 55 11.33 0.47 -1.77
CA ALA A 55 11.37 0.68 -3.20
C ALA A 55 10.77 -0.51 -3.94
N LEU A 56 9.75 -0.26 -4.76
CA LEU A 56 9.13 -1.27 -5.62
C LEU A 56 9.43 -0.97 -7.08
N ALA A 57 9.90 -1.96 -7.83
CA ALA A 57 10.13 -1.83 -9.27
C ALA A 57 10.14 -3.20 -9.98
N ASN A 58 9.80 -3.21 -11.26
CA ASN A 58 9.90 -4.40 -12.11
C ASN A 58 10.46 -4.04 -13.51
N PRO A 59 11.76 -4.27 -13.78
CA PRO A 59 12.80 -4.75 -12.86
C PRO A 59 13.34 -3.62 -11.95
N MET A 60 13.91 -3.99 -10.80
CA MET A 60 14.71 -3.06 -9.98
C MET A 60 16.09 -2.85 -10.64
N LYS A 61 16.30 -1.67 -11.24
CA LYS A 61 17.56 -1.34 -11.91
C LYS A 61 18.64 -0.91 -10.88
N PRO A 62 19.91 -1.31 -11.05
CA PRO A 62 20.99 -0.87 -10.16
C PRO A 62 21.12 0.64 -10.03
N ASP A 63 20.92 1.39 -11.13
CA ASP A 63 21.00 2.86 -11.12
C ASP A 63 19.94 3.49 -10.21
N ALA A 64 18.75 2.86 -10.09
CA ALA A 64 17.72 3.34 -9.18
C ALA A 64 18.13 3.13 -7.72
N VAL A 65 18.72 1.97 -7.39
CA VAL A 65 19.26 1.68 -6.05
C VAL A 65 20.38 2.67 -5.71
N ALA A 66 21.27 2.96 -6.66
CA ALA A 66 22.32 3.95 -6.50
C ALA A 66 21.77 5.36 -6.28
N ALA A 67 20.74 5.76 -7.03
CA ALA A 67 20.09 7.07 -6.88
C ALA A 67 19.42 7.22 -5.51
N ILE A 68 18.69 6.20 -5.05
CA ILE A 68 18.07 6.17 -3.72
C ILE A 68 19.15 6.32 -2.63
N ALA A 69 20.22 5.54 -2.72
CA ALA A 69 21.33 5.62 -1.77
C ALA A 69 22.04 7.00 -1.80
N GLY A 70 22.19 7.59 -2.99
CA GLY A 70 22.72 8.94 -3.17
C GLY A 70 21.88 10.00 -2.45
N ALA A 71 20.56 10.00 -2.65
CA ALA A 71 19.66 10.93 -1.95
C ALA A 71 19.68 10.76 -0.43
N ILE A 72 19.73 9.52 0.07
CA ILE A 72 19.86 9.26 1.51
C ILE A 72 21.18 9.87 2.04
N SER A 73 22.27 9.71 1.30
CA SER A 73 23.59 10.23 1.68
C SER A 73 23.67 11.77 1.63
N GLU A 74 23.00 12.43 0.70
CA GLU A 74 23.01 13.91 0.58
C GLU A 74 22.47 14.61 1.83
N HIS A 75 21.58 13.96 2.58
CA HIS A 75 21.03 14.46 3.84
C HIS A 75 21.89 14.13 5.07
N GLY A 76 23.05 13.50 4.90
CA GLY A 76 23.88 13.05 6.01
C GLY A 76 23.27 11.88 6.80
N SER A 77 22.25 11.23 6.24
CA SER A 77 21.61 10.05 6.82
C SER A 77 22.43 8.79 6.53
N ASN A 78 22.34 7.81 7.40
CA ASN A 78 23.08 6.55 7.25
C ASN A 78 22.14 5.41 6.84
N ILE A 79 22.58 4.59 5.88
CA ILE A 79 21.90 3.34 5.55
C ILE A 79 22.39 2.27 6.52
N GLU A 80 21.49 1.81 7.38
CA GLU A 80 21.76 0.78 8.38
C GLU A 80 21.71 -0.63 7.80
N ARG A 81 20.78 -0.85 6.87
CA ARG A 81 20.53 -2.16 6.28
C ARG A 81 19.80 -2.01 4.96
N ILE A 82 20.15 -2.85 4.00
CA ILE A 82 19.40 -3.03 2.75
C ILE A 82 19.06 -4.50 2.65
N HIS A 83 17.80 -4.81 2.34
CA HIS A 83 17.38 -6.17 2.04
C HIS A 83 16.22 -6.19 1.07
N ARG A 84 16.11 -7.28 0.32
CA ARG A 84 14.98 -7.52 -0.57
C ARG A 84 13.84 -8.16 0.23
N THR A 85 12.64 -7.58 0.16
CA THR A 85 11.41 -8.09 0.81
C THR A 85 10.50 -8.85 -0.15
N ALA A 86 10.69 -8.69 -1.46
CA ALA A 86 10.00 -9.49 -2.46
C ALA A 86 10.84 -9.61 -3.74
N SER A 87 10.76 -10.76 -4.40
CA SER A 87 11.31 -10.97 -5.75
C SER A 87 10.22 -11.13 -6.82
N TYR A 88 8.98 -11.39 -6.40
CA TYR A 88 7.79 -11.59 -7.23
C TYR A 88 6.54 -11.11 -6.44
N PRO A 89 5.48 -10.60 -7.11
CA PRO A 89 5.37 -10.29 -8.53
C PRO A 89 6.10 -9.01 -8.95
N ILE A 90 6.57 -8.25 -7.95
CA ILE A 90 7.41 -7.07 -8.11
C ILE A 90 8.64 -7.21 -7.21
N THR A 91 9.78 -6.64 -7.62
CA THR A 91 10.94 -6.57 -6.73
C THR A 91 10.73 -5.46 -5.71
N ALA A 92 10.81 -5.82 -4.43
CA ALA A 92 10.73 -4.88 -3.32
C ALA A 92 12.05 -4.88 -2.54
N VAL A 93 12.63 -3.70 -2.32
CA VAL A 93 13.87 -3.51 -1.55
C VAL A 93 13.61 -2.50 -0.46
N GLU A 94 13.92 -2.87 0.78
CA GLU A 94 13.79 -2.01 1.95
C GLU A 94 15.17 -1.52 2.41
N PHE A 95 15.27 -0.20 2.57
CA PHE A 95 16.41 0.50 3.13
C PHE A 95 16.01 0.98 4.53
N VAL A 96 16.71 0.49 5.55
CA VAL A 96 16.61 1.02 6.90
C VAL A 96 17.60 2.16 7.04
N VAL A 97 17.11 3.34 7.38
CA VAL A 97 17.88 4.58 7.42
C VAL A 97 17.81 5.20 8.81
N SER A 98 18.90 5.83 9.27
CA SER A 98 18.93 6.62 10.49
C SER A 98 19.39 8.06 10.22
N GLY A 99 19.04 8.99 11.11
CA GLY A 99 19.49 10.37 11.01
C GLY A 99 18.74 11.24 10.00
N ALA A 100 17.48 10.92 9.70
CA ALA A 100 16.59 11.76 8.89
C ALA A 100 15.17 11.81 9.44
N THR A 101 14.42 12.85 9.06
CA THR A 101 12.97 12.90 9.20
C THR A 101 12.27 12.47 7.91
N GLN A 102 11.04 11.97 8.03
CA GLN A 102 10.24 11.53 6.87
C GLN A 102 10.07 12.66 5.84
N GLN A 103 9.82 13.89 6.30
CA GLN A 103 9.56 15.05 5.45
C GLN A 103 10.77 15.44 4.57
N GLU A 104 11.98 15.38 5.14
CA GLU A 104 13.22 15.74 4.44
C GLU A 104 13.49 14.77 3.28
N ILE A 105 13.41 13.47 3.57
CA ILE A 105 13.72 12.43 2.58
C ILE A 105 12.64 12.33 1.49
N HIS A 106 11.36 12.51 1.83
CA HIS A 106 10.26 12.34 0.88
C HIS A 106 10.39 13.24 -0.36
N THR A 107 10.76 14.50 -0.16
CA THR A 107 10.87 15.47 -1.26
C THR A 107 11.93 15.07 -2.30
N GLN A 108 13.09 14.57 -1.86
CA GLN A 108 14.13 14.11 -2.79
C GLN A 108 13.74 12.80 -3.47
N LEU A 109 13.20 11.84 -2.71
CA LEU A 109 12.81 10.54 -3.24
C LEU A 109 11.68 10.65 -4.27
N SER A 110 10.77 11.63 -4.16
CA SER A 110 9.72 11.85 -5.16
C SER A 110 10.28 12.11 -6.57
N LYS A 111 11.42 12.81 -6.67
CA LYS A 111 12.10 13.08 -7.95
C LYS A 111 12.68 11.79 -8.52
N ILE A 112 13.36 11.02 -7.66
CA ILE A 112 13.95 9.72 -8.02
C ILE A 112 12.86 8.74 -8.47
N SER A 113 11.72 8.71 -7.77
CA SER A 113 10.58 7.86 -8.13
C SER A 113 10.13 8.09 -9.58
N THR A 114 10.09 9.35 -10.00
CA THR A 114 9.68 9.73 -11.35
C THR A 114 10.78 9.44 -12.38
N GLU A 115 12.01 9.84 -12.11
CA GLU A 115 13.15 9.70 -13.01
C GLU A 115 13.50 8.23 -13.28
N TYR A 116 13.50 7.40 -12.24
CA TYR A 116 13.91 6.01 -12.32
C TYR A 116 12.74 5.03 -12.47
N SER A 117 11.50 5.52 -12.50
CA SER A 117 10.29 4.69 -12.56
C SER A 117 10.25 3.65 -11.43
N VAL A 118 10.48 4.12 -10.21
CA VAL A 118 10.45 3.31 -8.98
C VAL A 118 9.38 3.87 -8.06
N ASP A 119 8.57 3.01 -7.50
CA ASP A 119 7.61 3.38 -6.48
C ASP A 119 8.31 3.42 -5.12
N LEU A 120 8.18 4.51 -4.38
CA LEU A 120 8.85 4.71 -3.10
C LEU A 120 7.84 4.99 -1.99
N ALA A 121 8.00 4.32 -0.85
CA ALA A 121 7.32 4.67 0.39
C ALA A 121 8.34 4.98 1.47
N VAL A 122 8.10 6.03 2.24
CA VAL A 122 8.91 6.37 3.42
C VAL A 122 8.01 6.25 4.64
N GLN A 123 8.43 5.44 5.61
CA GLN A 123 7.68 5.24 6.84
C GLN A 123 8.59 5.40 8.04
N GLU A 124 8.03 5.93 9.12
CA GLU A 124 8.72 5.94 10.40
C GLU A 124 8.96 4.51 10.90
N GLY A 125 10.14 4.29 11.45
CA GLY A 125 10.50 3.06 12.13
C GLY A 125 9.95 3.01 13.56
N GLY A 126 10.45 2.03 14.31
CA GLY A 126 10.06 1.84 15.71
C GLY A 126 8.80 1.00 15.89
N LEU A 127 8.34 0.91 17.14
CA LEU A 127 7.32 -0.07 17.54
C LEU A 127 5.98 0.13 16.82
N MET A 128 5.60 1.39 16.55
CA MET A 128 4.33 1.73 15.90
C MET A 128 4.24 1.27 14.45
N ARG A 129 5.36 0.90 13.80
CA ARG A 129 5.35 0.26 12.48
C ARG A 129 4.50 -1.01 12.48
N TRP A 130 4.56 -1.78 13.57
CA TRP A 130 3.88 -3.07 13.74
C TRP A 130 2.51 -2.95 14.43
N ALA A 131 2.07 -1.74 14.75
CA ALA A 131 0.76 -1.53 15.38
C ALA A 131 -0.36 -1.95 14.43
N LYS A 132 -1.51 -2.30 15.02
CA LYS A 132 -2.73 -2.60 14.25
C LYS A 132 -3.09 -1.41 13.35
N LYS A 133 -3.26 -1.68 12.06
CA LYS A 133 -3.68 -0.71 11.06
C LYS A 133 -5.14 -0.89 10.67
N LEU A 134 -5.71 0.20 10.14
CA LEU A 134 -6.93 0.19 9.33
C LEU A 134 -6.52 0.42 7.88
N VAL A 135 -6.82 -0.50 6.98
CA VAL A 135 -6.60 -0.34 5.54
C VAL A 135 -7.94 -0.12 4.88
N ILE A 136 -8.17 1.09 4.36
CA ILE A 136 -9.38 1.44 3.60
C ILE A 136 -9.05 1.51 2.10
N MET A 137 -9.94 0.98 1.26
CA MET A 137 -9.71 0.93 -0.19
C MET A 137 -10.91 1.42 -0.99
N ASP A 138 -10.64 2.07 -2.12
CA ASP A 138 -11.64 2.19 -3.19
C ASP A 138 -11.94 0.83 -3.83
N VAL A 139 -13.03 0.79 -4.59
CA VAL A 139 -13.50 -0.41 -5.27
C VAL A 139 -13.17 -0.37 -6.75
N ASP A 140 -13.84 0.51 -7.50
CA ASP A 140 -13.66 0.64 -8.95
C ASP A 140 -12.19 0.99 -9.24
N SER A 141 -11.60 0.34 -10.24
CA SER A 141 -10.19 0.50 -10.62
C SER A 141 -9.13 0.28 -9.51
N THR A 142 -9.54 -0.21 -8.33
CA THR A 142 -8.66 -0.47 -7.18
C THR A 142 -8.83 -1.91 -6.66
N LEU A 143 -9.92 -2.22 -5.93
CA LEU A 143 -10.22 -3.58 -5.49
C LEU A 143 -10.60 -4.49 -6.67
N ILE A 144 -11.33 -3.92 -7.63
CA ILE A 144 -11.76 -4.57 -8.86
C ILE A 144 -11.18 -3.84 -10.07
N ALA A 145 -11.01 -4.53 -11.18
CA ALA A 145 -10.38 -3.96 -12.37
C ALA A 145 -11.33 -3.11 -13.24
N GLN A 146 -12.63 -3.20 -13.00
CA GLN A 146 -13.67 -2.54 -13.80
C GLN A 146 -14.26 -1.32 -13.09
N GLU A 147 -14.91 -0.47 -13.87
CA GLU A 147 -15.85 0.56 -13.40
C GLU A 147 -17.28 0.00 -13.42
N VAL A 148 -17.89 -0.22 -12.25
CA VAL A 148 -19.22 -0.85 -12.14
C VAL A 148 -20.29 -0.09 -12.94
N ILE A 149 -20.23 1.24 -12.93
CA ILE A 149 -21.21 2.07 -13.64
C ILE A 149 -21.13 1.91 -15.17
N GLU A 150 -19.93 1.65 -15.71
CA GLU A 150 -19.74 1.42 -17.15
C GLU A 150 -20.31 0.05 -17.56
N LEU A 151 -20.14 -0.97 -16.71
CA LEU A 151 -20.76 -2.28 -16.92
C LEU A 151 -22.29 -2.18 -16.94
N LEU A 152 -22.88 -1.41 -16.01
CA LEU A 152 -24.32 -1.16 -15.99
C LEU A 152 -24.79 -0.38 -17.23
N ALA A 153 -24.02 0.64 -17.64
CA ALA A 153 -24.33 1.43 -18.83
C ALA A 153 -24.31 0.60 -20.11
N ALA A 154 -23.37 -0.35 -20.22
CA ALA A 154 -23.32 -1.29 -21.33
C ALA A 154 -24.59 -2.16 -21.40
N LYS A 155 -25.09 -2.64 -20.25
CA LYS A 155 -26.34 -3.41 -20.18
C LYS A 155 -27.58 -2.57 -20.53
N ALA A 156 -27.56 -1.26 -20.23
CA ALA A 156 -28.62 -0.33 -20.64
C ALA A 156 -28.50 0.15 -22.10
N GLY A 157 -27.40 -0.13 -22.80
CA GLY A 157 -27.15 0.42 -24.15
C GLY A 157 -26.87 1.93 -24.15
N VAL A 158 -26.38 2.47 -23.04
CA VAL A 158 -26.12 3.91 -22.82
C VAL A 158 -24.64 4.21 -22.50
N ALA A 159 -23.74 3.28 -22.81
CA ALA A 159 -22.31 3.41 -22.53
C ALA A 159 -21.69 4.71 -23.05
N ASP A 160 -21.98 5.07 -24.31
CA ASP A 160 -21.45 6.30 -24.93
C ASP A 160 -21.87 7.57 -24.17
N GLN A 161 -23.11 7.61 -23.69
CA GLN A 161 -23.64 8.75 -22.92
C GLN A 161 -22.97 8.85 -21.55
N VAL A 162 -22.73 7.71 -20.89
CA VAL A 162 -22.02 7.65 -19.60
C VAL A 162 -20.57 8.10 -19.75
N ILE A 163 -19.89 7.69 -20.83
CA ILE A 163 -18.53 8.15 -21.17
C ILE A 163 -18.50 9.66 -21.36
N GLU A 164 -19.46 10.22 -22.12
CA GLU A 164 -19.54 11.67 -22.35
C GLU A 164 -19.70 12.46 -21.03
N ILE A 165 -20.64 12.04 -20.17
CA ILE A 165 -20.87 12.68 -18.87
C ILE A 165 -19.63 12.57 -17.96
N THR A 166 -18.97 11.41 -17.95
CA THR A 166 -17.74 11.20 -17.17
C THR A 166 -16.62 12.10 -17.65
N ALA A 167 -16.45 12.24 -18.97
CA ALA A 167 -15.45 13.13 -19.55
C ALA A 167 -15.69 14.60 -19.20
N ARG A 168 -16.96 15.05 -19.18
CA ARG A 168 -17.34 16.40 -18.74
C ARG A 168 -17.01 16.64 -17.27
N ALA A 169 -17.27 15.67 -16.40
CA ALA A 169 -16.93 15.75 -14.98
C ALA A 169 -15.41 15.82 -14.76
N MET A 170 -14.64 15.00 -15.49
CA MET A 170 -13.16 15.04 -15.44
C MET A 170 -12.57 16.37 -15.93
N ARG A 171 -13.26 17.09 -16.82
CA ARG A 171 -12.90 18.46 -17.24
C ARG A 171 -13.36 19.54 -16.27
N GLY A 172 -14.07 19.18 -15.20
CA GLY A 172 -14.60 20.11 -14.21
C GLY A 172 -15.83 20.91 -14.69
N GLU A 173 -16.48 20.49 -15.78
CA GLU A 173 -17.67 21.17 -16.31
C GLU A 173 -18.92 20.92 -15.46
N ILE A 174 -18.95 19.79 -14.76
CA ILE A 174 -20.00 19.38 -13.83
C ILE A 174 -19.35 18.79 -12.58
N ASP A 175 -19.96 19.02 -11.41
CA ASP A 175 -19.49 18.43 -10.17
C ASP A 175 -19.73 16.91 -10.12
N PHE A 176 -19.09 16.24 -9.17
CA PHE A 176 -19.13 14.78 -9.04
C PHE A 176 -20.56 14.26 -8.79
N GLU A 177 -21.31 14.90 -7.89
CA GLU A 177 -22.65 14.46 -7.54
C GLU A 177 -23.60 14.62 -8.73
N ALA A 178 -23.56 15.77 -9.41
CA ALA A 178 -24.33 16.02 -10.61
C ALA A 178 -23.99 15.02 -11.71
N SER A 179 -22.70 14.72 -11.93
CA SER A 179 -22.24 13.70 -12.87
C SER A 179 -22.77 12.31 -12.52
N LEU A 180 -22.67 11.90 -11.26
CA LEU A 180 -23.14 10.60 -10.80
C LEU A 180 -24.66 10.47 -10.97
N ARG A 181 -25.43 11.48 -10.56
CA ARG A 181 -26.89 11.49 -10.72
C ARG A 181 -27.30 11.43 -12.19
N GLN A 182 -26.61 12.15 -13.08
CA GLN A 182 -26.89 12.10 -14.52
C GLN A 182 -26.60 10.70 -15.10
N ARG A 183 -25.48 10.08 -14.74
CA ARG A 183 -25.13 8.72 -15.20
C ARG A 183 -26.12 7.68 -14.70
N VAL A 184 -26.53 7.78 -13.44
CA VAL A 184 -27.51 6.87 -12.83
C VAL A 184 -28.90 7.04 -13.44
N ALA A 185 -29.31 8.27 -13.79
CA ALA A 185 -30.59 8.52 -14.46
C ALA A 185 -30.73 7.77 -15.80
N LEU A 186 -29.62 7.54 -16.51
CA LEU A 186 -29.60 6.76 -17.75
C LEU A 186 -29.89 5.26 -17.54
N LEU A 187 -29.76 4.76 -16.31
CA LEU A 187 -30.01 3.37 -15.96
C LEU A 187 -31.48 3.07 -15.66
N LYS A 188 -32.35 4.10 -15.71
CA LYS A 188 -33.77 3.98 -15.39
C LYS A 188 -34.46 2.91 -16.26
N GLY A 189 -35.24 2.05 -15.61
CA GLY A 189 -36.01 0.99 -16.26
C GLY A 189 -35.24 -0.32 -16.46
N LEU A 190 -33.95 -0.38 -16.12
CA LEU A 190 -33.22 -1.64 -16.09
C LEU A 190 -33.80 -2.58 -15.01
N PRO A 191 -34.00 -3.86 -15.31
CA PRO A 191 -34.34 -4.86 -14.28
C PRO A 191 -33.21 -4.99 -13.26
N ALA A 192 -33.54 -5.07 -11.96
CA ALA A 192 -32.58 -5.26 -10.87
C ALA A 192 -31.74 -6.53 -11.04
N GLN A 193 -32.22 -7.52 -11.81
CA GLN A 193 -31.47 -8.72 -12.19
C GLN A 193 -30.13 -8.40 -12.88
N VAL A 194 -30.04 -7.26 -13.58
CA VAL A 194 -28.81 -6.80 -14.23
C VAL A 194 -27.64 -6.63 -13.25
N LEU A 195 -27.93 -6.34 -11.98
CA LEU A 195 -26.92 -6.17 -10.94
C LEU A 195 -26.18 -7.48 -10.66
N GLN A 196 -26.87 -8.63 -10.82
CA GLN A 196 -26.26 -9.94 -10.71
C GLN A 196 -25.40 -10.25 -11.95
N ASP A 197 -25.86 -9.88 -13.14
CA ASP A 197 -25.11 -10.07 -14.38
C ASP A 197 -23.79 -9.28 -14.34
N VAL A 198 -23.85 -8.00 -13.97
CA VAL A 198 -22.66 -7.15 -13.80
C VAL A 198 -21.71 -7.74 -12.76
N ARG A 199 -22.23 -8.24 -11.64
CA ARG A 199 -21.40 -8.89 -10.61
C ARG A 199 -20.64 -10.09 -11.13
N SER A 200 -21.22 -10.87 -12.05
CA SER A 200 -20.53 -12.03 -12.65
C SER A 200 -19.38 -11.64 -13.59
N GLU A 201 -19.34 -10.39 -14.05
CA GLU A 201 -18.29 -9.84 -14.91
C GLU A 201 -17.17 -9.16 -14.10
N ILE A 202 -17.39 -8.92 -12.80
CA ILE A 202 -16.41 -8.29 -11.92
C ILE A 202 -15.24 -9.24 -11.66
N THR A 203 -14.03 -8.72 -11.87
CA THR A 203 -12.79 -9.42 -11.55
C THR A 203 -12.03 -8.63 -10.49
N LEU A 204 -11.63 -9.31 -9.43
CA LEU A 204 -10.75 -8.74 -8.42
C LEU A 204 -9.38 -8.40 -9.03
N THR A 205 -8.84 -7.26 -8.64
CA THR A 205 -7.48 -6.86 -9.00
C THR A 205 -6.49 -7.94 -8.55
N PRO A 206 -5.49 -8.30 -9.38
CA PRO A 206 -4.48 -9.27 -8.99
C PRO A 206 -3.86 -8.92 -7.62
N GLY A 207 -3.75 -9.91 -6.74
CA GLY A 207 -3.26 -9.70 -5.37
C GLY A 207 -4.32 -9.25 -4.35
N ALA A 208 -5.51 -8.79 -4.75
CA ALA A 208 -6.52 -8.29 -3.81
C ALA A 208 -6.91 -9.30 -2.72
N ARG A 209 -7.19 -10.55 -3.10
CA ARG A 209 -7.50 -11.64 -2.14
C ARG A 209 -6.33 -11.88 -1.17
N THR A 210 -5.10 -11.82 -1.67
CA THR A 210 -3.88 -12.03 -0.88
C THR A 210 -3.66 -10.89 0.10
N LEU A 211 -3.82 -9.65 -0.35
CA LEU A 211 -3.76 -8.46 0.51
C LEU A 211 -4.75 -8.61 1.68
N ILE A 212 -6.04 -8.77 1.36
CA ILE A 212 -7.11 -8.78 2.37
C ILE A 212 -6.90 -9.91 3.38
N ARG A 213 -6.67 -11.14 2.90
CA ARG A 213 -6.44 -12.32 3.74
C ARG A 213 -5.23 -12.12 4.66
N THR A 214 -4.12 -11.59 4.14
CA THR A 214 -2.90 -11.37 4.93
C THR A 214 -3.14 -10.33 6.01
N LEU A 215 -3.77 -9.20 5.66
CA LEU A 215 -4.10 -8.13 6.61
C LEU A 215 -5.01 -8.64 7.74
N GLN A 216 -6.05 -9.41 7.40
CA GLN A 216 -6.96 -10.00 8.39
C GLN A 216 -6.24 -10.99 9.32
N ARG A 217 -5.34 -11.84 8.79
CA ARG A 217 -4.52 -12.76 9.61
C ARG A 217 -3.61 -12.03 10.58
N LEU A 218 -3.07 -10.87 10.19
CA LEU A 218 -2.25 -10.01 11.04
C LEU A 218 -3.09 -9.18 12.04
N GLY A 219 -4.41 -9.34 12.04
CA GLY A 219 -5.32 -8.62 12.93
C GLY A 219 -5.56 -7.17 12.54
N HIS A 220 -5.20 -6.77 11.32
CA HIS A 220 -5.56 -5.47 10.75
C HIS A 220 -7.04 -5.42 10.38
N THR A 221 -7.61 -4.23 10.43
CA THR A 221 -8.97 -4.01 9.94
C THR A 221 -8.91 -3.61 8.46
N VAL A 222 -9.70 -4.27 7.62
CA VAL A 222 -9.88 -3.88 6.21
C VAL A 222 -11.26 -3.23 6.08
N ALA A 223 -11.33 -2.12 5.34
CA ALA A 223 -12.57 -1.41 5.06
C ALA A 223 -12.66 -0.99 3.60
N ILE A 224 -13.89 -0.75 3.13
CA ILE A 224 -14.17 -0.32 1.76
C ILE A 224 -14.93 1.00 1.74
N VAL A 225 -14.54 1.91 0.85
CA VAL A 225 -15.36 3.07 0.54
C VAL A 225 -15.42 3.33 -0.96
N SER A 226 -16.62 3.32 -1.52
CA SER A 226 -16.83 3.35 -2.96
C SER A 226 -17.77 4.47 -3.39
N GLY A 227 -17.48 5.07 -4.54
CA GLY A 227 -18.46 5.89 -5.29
C GLY A 227 -19.46 5.06 -6.10
N GLY A 228 -19.25 3.74 -6.21
CA GLY A 228 -20.13 2.79 -6.86
C GLY A 228 -21.31 2.36 -5.99
N PHE A 229 -21.93 1.23 -6.31
CA PHE A 229 -23.24 0.84 -5.80
C PHE A 229 -23.20 -0.38 -4.89
N ILE A 230 -23.76 -0.26 -3.70
CA ILE A 230 -23.73 -1.31 -2.68
C ILE A 230 -24.38 -2.61 -3.16
N GLU A 231 -25.45 -2.51 -3.94
CA GLU A 231 -26.21 -3.66 -4.45
C GLU A 231 -25.38 -4.55 -5.39
N VAL A 232 -24.32 -4.01 -5.99
CA VAL A 232 -23.40 -4.75 -6.86
C VAL A 232 -22.25 -5.35 -6.05
N ILE A 233 -21.63 -4.54 -5.18
CA ILE A 233 -20.35 -4.88 -4.55
C ILE A 233 -20.48 -5.64 -3.22
N GLU A 234 -21.60 -5.49 -2.50
CA GLU A 234 -21.76 -6.05 -1.15
C GLU A 234 -21.53 -7.57 -1.07
N PRO A 235 -22.05 -8.39 -2.00
CA PRO A 235 -21.81 -9.83 -1.95
C PRO A 235 -20.32 -10.19 -2.07
N LEU A 236 -19.56 -9.46 -2.90
CA LEU A 236 -18.12 -9.64 -3.06
C LEU A 236 -17.36 -9.23 -1.80
N ILE A 237 -17.75 -8.09 -1.19
CA ILE A 237 -17.16 -7.60 0.06
C ILE A 237 -17.38 -8.61 1.21
N LYS A 238 -18.58 -9.18 1.29
CA LYS A 238 -18.93 -10.21 2.29
C LYS A 238 -18.16 -11.52 2.06
N GLU A 239 -17.97 -11.93 0.81
CA GLU A 239 -17.13 -13.10 0.48
C GLU A 239 -15.68 -12.92 0.96
N LEU A 240 -15.17 -11.69 0.92
CA LEU A 240 -13.83 -11.33 1.39
C LEU A 240 -13.75 -11.13 2.92
N GLY A 241 -14.85 -11.32 3.64
CA GLY A 241 -14.90 -11.18 5.11
C GLY A 241 -14.73 -9.74 5.59
N ILE A 242 -15.09 -8.75 4.78
CA ILE A 242 -14.99 -7.33 5.14
C ILE A 242 -16.31 -6.85 5.75
N GLU A 243 -16.25 -6.35 6.98
CA GLU A 243 -17.43 -5.90 7.74
C GLU A 243 -17.67 -4.38 7.65
N LEU A 244 -16.63 -3.59 7.36
CA LEU A 244 -16.72 -2.14 7.28
C LEU A 244 -16.74 -1.70 5.82
N TYR A 245 -17.88 -1.22 5.34
CA TYR A 245 -18.01 -0.70 4.00
C TYR A 245 -19.01 0.45 3.91
N ARG A 246 -18.80 1.37 2.96
CA ARG A 246 -19.73 2.46 2.64
C ARG A 246 -19.72 2.70 1.12
N ALA A 247 -20.90 2.78 0.51
CA ALA A 247 -21.06 3.04 -0.92
C ALA A 247 -22.39 3.74 -1.20
N ASN A 248 -22.59 4.21 -2.43
CA ASN A 248 -23.90 4.72 -2.86
C ASN A 248 -24.90 3.55 -3.00
N SER A 249 -26.20 3.85 -2.98
CA SER A 249 -27.26 2.86 -3.13
C SER A 249 -28.21 3.26 -4.26
N LEU A 250 -28.49 2.33 -5.16
CA LEU A 250 -29.46 2.51 -6.24
C LEU A 250 -30.88 2.34 -5.70
N GLU A 251 -31.79 3.23 -6.10
CA GLU A 251 -33.20 3.02 -5.79
C GLU A 251 -33.81 1.98 -6.74
N ILE A 252 -34.45 0.97 -6.15
CA ILE A 252 -35.12 -0.13 -6.85
C ILE A 252 -36.58 -0.18 -6.42
N VAL A 253 -37.50 -0.08 -7.37
CA VAL A 253 -38.95 -0.16 -7.14
C VAL A 253 -39.54 -1.16 -8.13
N ASP A 254 -40.37 -2.07 -7.64
CA ASP A 254 -41.01 -3.14 -8.43
C ASP A 254 -40.01 -3.96 -9.28
N GLY A 255 -38.79 -4.15 -8.75
CA GLY A 255 -37.72 -4.90 -9.41
C GLY A 255 -37.03 -4.15 -10.54
N LEU A 256 -37.25 -2.84 -10.70
CA LEU A 256 -36.63 -1.98 -11.70
C LEU A 256 -35.80 -0.87 -11.05
N LEU A 257 -34.68 -0.51 -11.66
CA LEU A 257 -33.91 0.68 -11.30
C LEU A 257 -34.72 1.93 -11.64
N THR A 258 -34.88 2.85 -10.69
CA THR A 258 -35.64 4.09 -10.92
C THR A 258 -34.82 5.18 -11.61
N GLY A 259 -33.49 5.00 -11.65
CA GLY A 259 -32.53 6.00 -12.11
C GLY A 259 -32.22 7.06 -11.04
N THR A 260 -32.47 6.76 -9.76
CA THR A 260 -32.14 7.65 -8.64
C THR A 260 -31.24 6.94 -7.61
N LEU A 261 -30.67 7.73 -6.69
CA LEU A 261 -29.80 7.27 -5.62
C LEU A 261 -30.47 7.49 -4.27
N LEU A 262 -30.31 6.52 -3.38
CA LEU A 262 -30.79 6.58 -2.01
C LEU A 262 -29.72 7.15 -1.08
N GLY A 263 -30.17 7.97 -0.11
CA GLY A 263 -29.31 8.49 0.94
C GLY A 263 -28.28 9.54 0.48
N PRO A 264 -27.31 9.87 1.35
CA PRO A 264 -26.25 10.81 1.02
C PRO A 264 -25.27 10.21 0.02
N ILE A 265 -24.73 11.05 -0.88
CA ILE A 265 -23.77 10.63 -1.88
C ILE A 265 -22.38 10.45 -1.26
N ILE A 266 -21.72 9.36 -1.62
CA ILE A 266 -20.32 9.10 -1.30
C ILE A 266 -19.44 9.79 -2.34
N ASP A 267 -19.23 11.09 -2.11
CA ASP A 267 -18.31 11.93 -2.86
C ASP A 267 -16.90 11.94 -2.25
N ARG A 268 -16.02 12.78 -2.79
CA ARG A 268 -14.62 12.90 -2.36
C ARG A 268 -14.48 13.25 -0.86
N PRO A 269 -15.13 14.31 -0.34
CA PRO A 269 -15.17 14.57 1.10
C PRO A 269 -15.76 13.42 1.92
N ALA A 270 -16.83 12.77 1.45
CA ALA A 270 -17.47 11.67 2.15
C ALA A 270 -16.53 10.45 2.32
N LYS A 271 -15.61 10.20 1.37
CA LYS A 271 -14.58 9.16 1.51
C LYS A 271 -13.64 9.44 2.69
N ALA A 272 -13.21 10.69 2.87
CA ALA A 272 -12.40 11.09 4.01
C ALA A 272 -13.17 11.03 5.34
N VAL A 273 -14.48 11.31 5.33
CA VAL A 273 -15.34 11.11 6.51
C VAL A 273 -15.45 9.62 6.85
N ALA A 274 -15.66 8.76 5.86
CA ALA A 274 -15.73 7.30 6.06
C ALA A 274 -14.45 6.74 6.67
N LEU A 275 -13.28 7.17 6.20
CA LEU A 275 -11.99 6.81 6.81
C LEU A 275 -11.95 7.14 8.31
N ARG A 276 -12.33 8.37 8.70
CA ARG A 276 -12.32 8.80 10.10
C ARG A 276 -13.33 8.02 10.95
N ASP A 277 -14.50 7.73 10.41
CA ASP A 277 -15.52 6.94 11.09
C ASP A 277 -15.06 5.51 11.32
N PHE A 278 -14.50 4.87 10.29
CA PHE A 278 -13.98 3.50 10.39
C PHE A 278 -12.75 3.42 11.29
N ALA A 279 -11.89 4.44 11.32
CA ALA A 279 -10.77 4.51 12.25
C ALA A 279 -11.25 4.48 13.71
N LYS A 280 -12.29 5.27 14.03
CA LYS A 280 -12.93 5.26 15.35
C LYS A 280 -13.55 3.91 15.69
N ILE A 281 -14.29 3.30 14.75
CA ILE A 281 -14.91 1.97 14.96
C ILE A 281 -13.85 0.89 15.17
N ALA A 282 -12.75 0.92 14.41
CA ALA A 282 -11.66 -0.03 14.52
C ALA A 282 -10.75 0.18 15.75
N GLY A 283 -10.87 1.32 16.43
CA GLY A 283 -9.99 1.71 17.52
C GLY A 283 -8.56 2.02 17.06
N VAL A 284 -8.41 2.52 15.83
CA VAL A 284 -7.12 2.80 15.19
C VAL A 284 -6.92 4.31 15.08
N ALA A 285 -5.74 4.81 15.46
CA ALA A 285 -5.39 6.22 15.30
C ALA A 285 -5.20 6.58 13.82
N MET A 286 -5.43 7.84 13.43
CA MET A 286 -5.37 8.26 12.03
C MET A 286 -3.98 8.05 11.40
N GLU A 287 -2.92 8.20 12.20
CA GLU A 287 -1.53 7.96 11.80
C GLU A 287 -1.25 6.47 11.50
N GLN A 288 -2.16 5.59 11.92
CA GLN A 288 -2.10 4.14 11.73
C GLN A 288 -3.10 3.66 10.66
N THR A 289 -3.72 4.57 9.90
CA THR A 289 -4.59 4.22 8.79
C THR A 289 -3.84 4.27 7.46
N ILE A 290 -4.19 3.36 6.55
CA ILE A 290 -3.70 3.32 5.18
C ILE A 290 -4.90 3.49 4.25
N ALA A 291 -4.82 4.40 3.29
CA ALA A 291 -5.86 4.60 2.27
C ALA A 291 -5.31 4.25 0.89
N ILE A 292 -6.05 3.46 0.11
CA ILE A 292 -5.67 3.04 -1.24
C ILE A 292 -6.74 3.47 -2.23
N GLY A 293 -6.35 4.16 -3.30
CA GLY A 293 -7.25 4.55 -4.39
C GLY A 293 -6.48 4.95 -5.65
N ASP A 294 -7.16 5.05 -6.78
CA ASP A 294 -6.59 5.38 -8.09
C ASP A 294 -7.00 6.78 -8.58
N GLY A 295 -8.13 7.29 -8.08
CA GLY A 295 -8.86 8.38 -8.70
C GLY A 295 -8.79 9.70 -7.93
N ALA A 296 -9.17 10.78 -8.63
CA ALA A 296 -9.25 12.12 -8.01
C ALA A 296 -10.35 12.22 -6.93
N ASN A 297 -11.33 11.32 -6.99
CA ASN A 297 -12.35 11.10 -5.97
C ASN A 297 -11.77 10.59 -4.63
N ASP A 298 -10.58 9.99 -4.63
CA ASP A 298 -9.94 9.44 -3.42
C ASP A 298 -9.02 10.42 -2.71
N LEU A 299 -8.68 11.53 -3.36
CA LEU A 299 -7.63 12.45 -2.90
C LEU A 299 -7.81 12.90 -1.44
N ASP A 300 -9.03 13.21 -1.00
CA ASP A 300 -9.25 13.64 0.39
C ASP A 300 -9.09 12.50 1.39
N MET A 301 -9.41 11.26 0.99
CA MET A 301 -9.20 10.06 1.80
C MET A 301 -7.71 9.72 1.86
N ILE A 302 -7.02 9.73 0.72
CA ILE A 302 -5.59 9.48 0.58
C ILE A 302 -4.79 10.49 1.43
N THR A 303 -5.09 11.79 1.30
CA THR A 303 -4.39 12.85 2.04
C THR A 303 -4.70 12.84 3.53
N ALA A 304 -5.86 12.32 3.94
CA ALA A 304 -6.25 12.28 5.35
C ALA A 304 -5.70 11.06 6.11
N ALA A 305 -5.22 10.03 5.42
CA ALA A 305 -4.67 8.83 6.04
C ALA A 305 -3.23 9.05 6.52
N GLY A 306 -2.78 8.27 7.51
CA GLY A 306 -1.37 8.22 7.90
C GLY A 306 -0.43 7.71 6.80
N LEU A 307 -0.95 6.91 5.87
CA LEU A 307 -0.28 6.54 4.62
C LEU A 307 -1.30 6.47 3.47
N GLY A 308 -1.27 7.46 2.58
CA GLY A 308 -2.02 7.48 1.34
C GLY A 308 -1.27 6.81 0.20
N ILE A 309 -1.89 5.82 -0.44
CA ILE A 309 -1.32 5.04 -1.54
C ILE A 309 -2.14 5.26 -2.81
N ALA A 310 -1.48 5.79 -3.84
CA ALA A 310 -2.01 5.90 -5.19
C ALA A 310 -1.77 4.58 -5.95
N PHE A 311 -2.81 3.79 -6.17
CA PHE A 311 -2.71 2.50 -6.89
C PHE A 311 -3.03 2.68 -8.38
N ASN A 312 -2.09 2.40 -9.28
CA ASN A 312 -2.20 2.59 -10.74
C ASN A 312 -2.84 3.94 -11.14
N ALA A 313 -2.58 4.95 -10.33
CA ALA A 313 -3.33 6.19 -10.34
C ALA A 313 -2.86 7.15 -11.43
N LYS A 314 -3.74 8.10 -11.78
CA LYS A 314 -3.38 9.20 -12.68
C LYS A 314 -2.31 10.11 -12.06
N PRO A 315 -1.49 10.83 -12.85
CA PRO A 315 -0.38 11.64 -12.34
C PRO A 315 -0.75 12.63 -11.23
N ALA A 316 -1.93 13.24 -11.30
CA ALA A 316 -2.40 14.19 -10.29
C ALA A 316 -2.64 13.53 -8.92
N VAL A 317 -3.14 12.29 -8.91
CA VAL A 317 -3.38 11.52 -7.68
C VAL A 317 -2.06 11.02 -7.12
N ARG A 318 -1.20 10.48 -7.99
CA ARG A 318 0.15 10.05 -7.63
C ARG A 318 0.99 11.17 -7.00
N ALA A 319 0.87 12.40 -7.50
CA ALA A 319 1.62 13.54 -6.97
C ALA A 319 1.14 13.99 -5.56
N ALA A 320 -0.09 13.65 -5.19
CA ALA A 320 -0.68 14.04 -3.90
C ALA A 320 -0.61 12.93 -2.84
N ALA A 321 -0.35 11.68 -3.23
CA ALA A 321 -0.23 10.55 -2.32
C ALA A 321 1.16 10.47 -1.69
N ASP A 322 1.25 9.88 -0.49
CA ASP A 322 2.53 9.64 0.19
C ASP A 322 3.39 8.62 -0.56
N SER A 323 2.72 7.65 -1.19
CA SER A 323 3.35 6.63 -2.03
C SER A 323 2.45 6.24 -3.20
N ALA A 324 3.03 5.54 -4.17
CA ALA A 324 2.32 4.99 -5.31
C ALA A 324 2.64 3.51 -5.48
N VAL A 325 1.75 2.77 -6.12
CA VAL A 325 2.00 1.42 -6.61
C VAL A 325 1.58 1.40 -8.07
N SER A 326 2.57 1.41 -8.96
CA SER A 326 2.41 1.46 -10.42
C SER A 326 2.35 0.08 -11.06
N ALA A 327 2.54 -0.98 -10.28
CA ALA A 327 2.37 -2.35 -10.75
C ALA A 327 0.91 -2.82 -10.57
N PRO A 328 0.40 -3.70 -11.44
CA PRO A 328 -0.99 -4.15 -11.41
C PRO A 328 -1.25 -5.23 -10.33
N TYR A 329 -0.54 -5.17 -9.21
CA TYR A 329 -0.60 -6.15 -8.13
C TYR A 329 -0.90 -5.46 -6.79
N LEU A 330 -2.14 -5.56 -6.33
CA LEU A 330 -2.64 -4.86 -5.15
C LEU A 330 -1.98 -5.36 -3.85
N ASP A 331 -1.52 -6.61 -3.82
CA ASP A 331 -0.74 -7.16 -2.70
C ASP A 331 0.65 -6.54 -2.54
N SER A 332 1.12 -5.73 -3.51
CA SER A 332 2.36 -4.97 -3.37
C SER A 332 2.34 -3.97 -2.21
N VAL A 333 1.15 -3.58 -1.75
CA VAL A 333 0.98 -2.75 -0.55
C VAL A 333 1.55 -3.43 0.70
N LEU A 334 1.50 -4.77 0.79
CA LEU A 334 2.10 -5.52 1.90
C LEU A 334 3.59 -5.22 2.05
N TYR A 335 4.32 -5.10 0.93
CA TYR A 335 5.75 -4.80 0.93
C TYR A 335 6.02 -3.38 1.44
N LEU A 336 5.15 -2.41 1.10
CA LEU A 336 5.24 -1.06 1.66
C LEU A 336 5.06 -1.08 3.18
N MET A 337 4.24 -1.99 3.71
CA MET A 337 4.06 -2.20 5.15
C MET A 337 5.21 -2.98 5.81
N GLY A 338 6.22 -3.40 5.05
CA GLY A 338 7.36 -4.19 5.55
C GLY A 338 7.08 -5.68 5.71
N ILE A 339 5.98 -6.19 5.16
CA ILE A 339 5.64 -7.61 5.17
C ILE A 339 6.33 -8.26 3.96
N ALA A 340 7.19 -9.26 4.18
CA ALA A 340 7.92 -9.89 3.09
C ALA A 340 7.06 -10.90 2.32
N ARG A 341 7.39 -11.12 1.04
CA ARG A 341 6.69 -12.08 0.18
C ARG A 341 6.76 -13.49 0.74
N GLU A 342 7.93 -13.87 1.24
CA GLU A 342 8.19 -15.19 1.80
C GLU A 342 7.29 -15.47 3.03
N ASP A 343 7.05 -14.46 3.88
CA ASP A 343 6.16 -14.57 5.04
C ASP A 343 4.70 -14.81 4.61
N VAL A 344 4.26 -14.15 3.54
CA VAL A 344 2.91 -14.33 2.98
C VAL A 344 2.72 -15.74 2.46
N GLU A 345 3.71 -16.26 1.73
CA GLU A 345 3.68 -17.62 1.16
C GLU A 345 3.73 -18.69 2.25
N GLU A 346 4.55 -18.51 3.28
CA GLU A 346 4.61 -19.42 4.42
C GLU A 346 3.24 -19.52 5.13
N ALA A 347 2.61 -18.38 5.41
CA ALA A 347 1.31 -18.34 6.08
C ALA A 347 0.19 -18.98 5.24
N ASP A 348 0.24 -18.83 3.91
CA ASP A 348 -0.70 -19.48 3.00
C ASP A 348 -0.52 -21.00 2.97
N ASN A 349 0.73 -21.49 2.96
CA ASN A 349 1.02 -22.92 2.98
C ASN A 349 0.56 -23.60 4.28
N GLN A 350 0.75 -22.94 5.43
CA GLN A 350 0.27 -23.47 6.72
C GLN A 350 -1.26 -23.61 6.74
N SER A 351 -1.99 -22.70 6.09
CA SER A 351 -3.46 -22.74 6.02
C SER A 351 -4.00 -23.85 5.10
N LEU A 352 -3.21 -24.33 4.13
CA LEU A 352 -3.58 -25.47 3.28
C LEU A 352 -3.35 -26.82 3.97
N GLN A 353 -2.56 -26.85 5.04
CA GLN A 353 -2.21 -28.06 5.78
C GLN A 353 -3.08 -28.29 7.03
N ALA A 354 -3.80 -27.26 7.49
CA ALA A 354 -4.72 -27.30 8.64
C ALA A 354 -6.16 -27.59 8.21
#